data_AF-A0A933X5U2-F1
#
_entry.id   AF-A0A933X5U2-F1
#
_cell.length_a   1.000
_cell.length_b   1.000
_cell.length_c   1.000
_cell.angle_alpha   90.00
_cell.angle_beta   90.00
_cell.angle_gamma   90.00
#
_symmetry.space_group_name_H-M   'P 1'
#
loop_
_entity.id
_entity.type
_entity.pdbx_description
1 polymer ?
#
loop_
_entity_poly.entity_id
_entity_poly.type
_entity_poly.pdbx_seq_one_letter_code
_entity_poly.pdbx_strand_id
1 'polypeptide(L)'
;MRCTHSGCTITDSGAAVGGVLGLADNGYLFEGAADDPLGRATLTGAKFQSITSNDPAKNNVLGIRNYHGQIAIGPYQFYQEPKRMRMKQQGTSPVNLLLWTSSLYGAKPDQQLGAAARLSAVGNAFYGTAPDTDPVTERLFFKEAPADVTLDKLSRALDDLRRLGEADLRLNHREPR
;
A
#
# COMPACT_ATOMS: atom_id res chain seq x y z
N MET A 1 10.25 6.56 9.06
CA MET A 1 8.77 6.54 9.12
C MET A 1 8.30 7.36 10.31
N ARG A 2 7.37 8.30 10.13
CA ARG A 2 6.76 9.10 11.20
C ARG A 2 5.24 8.87 11.19
N CYS A 3 4.66 8.41 12.28
CA CYS A 3 3.22 8.16 12.38
C CYS A 3 2.53 9.13 13.34
N THR A 4 1.33 9.57 12.97
CA THR A 4 0.47 10.49 13.71
C THR A 4 -0.97 9.98 13.64
N HIS A 5 -1.90 10.60 14.38
CA HIS A 5 -3.34 10.33 14.23
C HIS A 5 -3.86 10.54 12.79
N SER A 6 -3.18 11.39 12.00
CA SER A 6 -3.53 11.62 10.59
C SER A 6 -2.99 10.58 9.60
N GLY A 7 -2.13 9.66 10.03
CA GLY A 7 -1.49 8.65 9.18
C GLY A 7 0.03 8.59 9.36
N CYS A 8 0.69 7.79 8.52
CA CYS A 8 2.15 7.60 8.54
C CYS A 8 2.83 8.20 7.31
N THR A 9 3.84 9.04 7.52
CA THR A 9 4.69 9.60 6.47
C THR A 9 6.00 8.82 6.35
N ILE A 10 6.35 8.49 5.10
CA ILE A 10 7.60 7.86 4.70
C ILE A 10 8.28 8.82 3.72
N THR A 11 9.39 9.41 4.16
CA THR A 11 10.13 10.49 3.46
C THR A 11 11.53 10.06 3.02
N ASP A 12 11.89 8.80 3.25
CA ASP A 12 13.25 8.31 3.05
C ASP A 12 13.18 7.04 2.19
N SER A 13 14.09 6.91 1.23
CA SER A 13 14.12 5.82 0.24
C SER A 13 14.65 4.50 0.80
N GLY A 14 14.88 4.44 2.11
CA GLY A 14 15.18 3.21 2.84
C GLY A 14 14.02 2.21 2.82
N ALA A 15 14.34 0.92 2.96
CA ALA A 15 13.37 -0.16 3.05
C ALA A 15 12.48 0.01 4.30
N ALA A 16 11.25 0.48 4.13
CA ALA A 16 10.24 0.48 5.19
C ALA A 16 9.49 -0.85 5.16
N VAL A 17 9.60 -1.64 6.23
CA VAL A 17 8.90 -2.93 6.37
C VAL A 17 8.06 -2.94 7.64
N GLY A 18 6.76 -3.14 7.48
CA GLY A 18 5.81 -3.28 8.59
C GLY A 18 5.18 -1.97 9.06
N GLY A 19 3.90 -2.07 9.44
CA GLY A 19 3.17 -1.01 10.11
C GLY A 19 1.76 -1.48 10.40
N VAL A 20 1.31 -1.39 11.65
CA VAL A 20 -0.11 -1.56 12.00
C VAL A 20 -0.70 -0.16 12.08
N LEU A 21 -1.59 0.18 11.16
CA LEU A 21 -2.39 1.39 11.30
C LEU A 21 -3.58 1.09 12.20
N GLY A 22 -3.65 1.77 13.35
CA GLY A 22 -4.89 1.96 14.09
C GLY A 22 -5.85 2.90 13.35
N LEU A 23 -6.98 3.25 13.97
CA LEU A 23 -7.91 4.25 13.43
C LEU A 23 -7.18 5.57 13.15
N ALA A 24 -7.09 5.94 11.87
CA ALA A 24 -6.46 7.17 11.40
C ALA A 24 -7.31 7.84 10.32
N ASP A 25 -7.11 9.15 10.10
CA ASP A 25 -7.80 9.90 9.04
C ASP A 25 -7.35 9.50 7.63
N ASN A 26 -6.10 9.05 7.50
CA ASN A 26 -5.51 8.50 6.27
C ASN A 26 -4.57 7.34 6.62
N GLY A 27 -4.19 6.59 5.58
CA GLY A 27 -3.21 5.53 5.66
C GLY A 27 -1.78 6.04 5.61
N TYR A 28 -1.12 5.83 4.48
CA TYR A 28 0.29 6.15 4.30
C TYR A 28 0.50 7.29 3.31
N LEU A 29 1.44 8.17 3.61
CA LEU A 29 1.93 9.22 2.72
C LEU A 29 3.40 8.95 2.37
N PHE A 30 3.69 8.81 1.08
CA PHE A 30 5.03 8.66 0.53
C PHE A 30 5.44 9.94 -0.16
N GLU A 31 6.53 10.54 0.29
CA GLU A 31 7.08 11.78 -0.28
C GLU A 31 8.51 11.54 -0.73
N GLY A 32 8.89 12.14 -1.87
CA GLY A 32 10.26 12.11 -2.37
C GLY A 32 10.66 13.43 -3.03
N ALA A 33 11.95 13.72 -2.99
CA ALA A 33 12.61 14.80 -3.71
C ALA A 33 13.25 14.29 -5.01
N ALA A 34 13.67 15.22 -5.86
CA ALA A 34 14.25 14.90 -7.17
C ALA A 34 15.56 14.11 -7.08
N ASP A 35 16.36 14.37 -6.03
CA ASP A 35 17.68 13.79 -5.84
C ASP A 35 17.67 12.58 -4.88
N ASP A 36 16.50 12.18 -4.39
CA ASP A 36 16.40 10.99 -3.53
C ASP A 36 16.77 9.75 -4.36
N PRO A 37 17.37 8.70 -3.75
CA PRO A 37 17.52 7.43 -4.44
C PRO A 37 16.17 6.73 -4.61
N LEU A 38 16.13 5.71 -5.49
CA LEU A 38 14.95 4.85 -5.68
C LEU A 38 14.55 4.19 -4.35
N GLY A 39 13.33 4.48 -3.90
CA GLY A 39 12.78 3.93 -2.67
C GLY A 39 12.19 2.53 -2.83
N ARG A 40 12.19 1.77 -1.74
CA ARG A 40 11.41 0.53 -1.63
C ARG A 40 10.65 0.48 -0.30
N ALA A 41 9.36 0.17 -0.34
CA ALA A 41 8.58 -0.05 0.87
C ALA A 41 7.66 -1.26 0.74
N THR A 42 7.56 -2.04 1.81
CA THR A 42 6.71 -3.21 1.93
C THR A 42 5.83 -3.07 3.19
N LEU A 43 4.55 -2.82 2.98
CA LEU A 43 3.56 -2.59 4.03
C LEU A 43 2.66 -3.82 4.18
N THR A 44 2.56 -4.34 5.40
CA THR A 44 1.67 -5.47 5.74
C THR A 44 1.02 -5.24 7.10
N GLY A 45 -0.13 -5.84 7.33
CA GLY A 45 -0.85 -5.78 8.59
C GLY A 45 -2.16 -6.56 8.57
N ALA A 46 -2.74 -6.80 9.74
CA ALA A 46 -3.94 -7.61 9.85
C ALA A 46 -5.18 -6.93 9.23
N LYS A 47 -5.32 -5.62 9.44
CA LYS A 47 -6.50 -4.85 9.03
C LYS A 47 -6.12 -3.42 8.72
N PHE A 48 -6.72 -2.86 7.67
CA PHE A 48 -6.76 -1.43 7.43
C PHE A 48 -8.17 -0.93 7.67
N GLN A 49 -8.29 0.11 8.49
CA GLN A 49 -9.54 0.82 8.73
C GLN A 49 -9.21 2.31 8.95
N SER A 50 -9.81 3.19 8.14
CA SER A 50 -9.73 4.64 8.36
C SER A 50 -11.10 5.20 8.71
N ILE A 51 -11.13 6.38 9.31
CA ILE A 51 -12.38 7.10 9.57
C ILE A 51 -12.89 7.69 8.26
N THR A 52 -14.11 7.34 7.86
CA THR A 52 -14.74 7.91 6.67
C THR A 52 -15.03 9.39 6.91
N SER A 53 -14.54 10.24 6.01
CA SER A 53 -14.76 11.69 6.02
C SER A 53 -15.38 12.18 4.71
N ASN A 54 -16.17 13.24 4.78
CA ASN A 54 -16.65 13.94 3.58
C ASN A 54 -15.59 14.87 2.97
N ASP A 55 -14.46 15.06 3.65
CA ASP A 55 -13.33 15.84 3.12
C ASP A 55 -12.63 15.05 1.99
N PRO A 56 -12.60 15.58 0.75
CA PRO A 56 -11.94 14.91 -0.38
C PRO A 56 -10.42 14.76 -0.22
N ALA A 57 -9.79 15.51 0.69
CA ALA A 57 -8.38 15.36 1.04
C ALA A 57 -8.12 14.21 2.03
N LYS A 58 -9.16 13.62 2.62
CA LYS A 58 -9.09 12.48 3.54
C LYS A 58 -9.49 11.17 2.83
N ASN A 59 -9.51 10.06 3.59
CA ASN A 59 -9.78 8.70 3.11
C ASN A 59 -8.74 8.14 2.12
N ASN A 60 -7.53 8.70 2.10
CA ASN A 60 -6.45 8.16 1.30
C ASN A 60 -5.84 6.99 2.04
N VAL A 61 -5.93 5.79 1.46
CA VAL A 61 -5.16 4.63 1.92
C VAL A 61 -3.69 4.84 1.60
N LEU A 62 -3.44 5.43 0.44
CA LEU A 62 -2.10 5.73 -0.05
C LEU A 62 -2.08 7.11 -0.72
N GLY A 63 -1.26 8.02 -0.20
CA GLY A 63 -0.87 9.25 -0.87
C GLY A 63 0.58 9.14 -1.33
N ILE A 64 0.86 9.56 -2.56
CA ILE A 64 2.21 9.53 -3.14
C ILE A 64 2.49 10.89 -3.77
N ARG A 65 3.59 11.54 -3.37
CA ARG A 65 4.02 12.84 -3.87
C ARG A 65 5.49 12.78 -4.27
N ASN A 66 5.78 12.71 -5.57
CA ASN A 66 7.13 12.62 -6.14
C ASN A 66 8.03 11.48 -5.59
N TYR A 67 7.54 10.60 -4.70
CA TYR A 67 8.21 9.37 -4.35
C TYR A 67 8.39 8.50 -5.60
N HIS A 68 9.55 7.87 -5.73
CA HIS A 68 9.89 7.05 -6.88
C HIS A 68 10.53 5.74 -6.45
N GLY A 69 10.25 4.68 -7.20
CA GLY A 69 10.65 3.31 -6.86
C GLY A 69 9.47 2.37 -6.70
N GLN A 70 9.44 1.57 -5.62
CA GLN A 70 8.46 0.51 -5.41
C GLN A 70 7.76 0.61 -4.05
N ILE A 71 6.45 0.38 -4.04
CA ILE A 71 5.61 0.22 -2.85
C ILE A 71 4.79 -1.06 -3.00
N ALA A 72 4.96 -2.01 -2.08
CA ALA A 72 4.14 -3.21 -1.96
C ALA A 72 3.23 -3.09 -0.74
N ILE A 73 1.93 -3.39 -0.90
CA ILE A 73 0.92 -3.32 0.16
C ILE A 73 0.15 -4.62 0.18
N GLY A 74 0.19 -5.31 1.32
CA GLY A 74 -0.45 -6.60 1.51
C GLY A 74 0.38 -7.56 2.38
N PRO A 75 -0.19 -8.70 2.77
CA PRO A 75 -1.62 -8.94 2.90
C PRO A 75 -2.25 -7.90 3.85
N TYR A 76 -3.51 -7.54 3.56
CA TYR A 76 -4.32 -6.67 4.39
C TYR A 76 -5.80 -7.04 4.30
N GLN A 77 -6.52 -6.93 5.41
CA GLN A 77 -7.98 -6.87 5.38
C GLN A 77 -8.43 -5.41 5.26
N PHE A 78 -8.95 -5.01 4.11
CA PHE A 78 -9.63 -3.73 3.92
C PHE A 78 -11.10 -3.90 4.27
N TYR A 79 -11.54 -3.36 5.42
CA TYR A 79 -12.80 -3.77 6.03
C TYR A 79 -13.81 -2.64 6.14
N GLN A 80 -14.88 -2.74 5.35
CA GLN A 80 -16.11 -1.95 5.36
C GLN A 80 -15.94 -0.45 5.11
N GLU A 81 -15.00 0.21 5.78
CA GLU A 81 -14.70 1.63 5.65
C GLU A 81 -13.18 1.88 5.53
N PRO A 82 -12.78 2.81 4.66
CA PRO A 82 -13.62 3.59 3.76
C PRO A 82 -14.17 2.72 2.61
N LYS A 83 -15.40 2.96 2.14
CA LYS A 83 -15.96 2.23 0.97
C LYS A 83 -15.08 2.32 -0.28
N ARG A 84 -14.33 3.41 -0.42
CA ARG A 84 -13.36 3.64 -1.49
C ARG A 84 -11.96 3.75 -0.91
N MET A 85 -11.12 2.78 -1.25
CA MET A 85 -9.72 2.69 -0.85
C MET A 85 -8.87 3.56 -1.78
N ARG A 86 -8.84 4.86 -1.52
CA ARG A 86 -8.20 5.82 -2.42
C ARG A 86 -6.68 5.70 -2.40
N MET A 87 -6.11 5.52 -3.59
CA MET A 87 -4.68 5.51 -3.86
C MET A 87 -4.38 6.64 -4.83
N LYS A 88 -3.77 7.71 -4.33
CA LYS A 88 -3.56 8.95 -5.05
C LYS A 88 -2.07 9.18 -5.31
N GLN A 89 -1.72 9.40 -6.57
CA GLN A 89 -0.37 9.78 -6.97
C GLN A 89 -0.34 11.17 -7.58
N GLN A 90 0.60 11.99 -7.13
CA GLN A 90 0.90 13.32 -7.61
C GLN A 90 2.39 13.44 -7.92
N GLY A 91 2.72 14.17 -8.98
CA GLY A 91 4.09 14.32 -9.45
C GLY A 91 4.42 13.52 -10.70
N THR A 92 5.66 13.62 -11.15
CA THR A 92 6.15 13.01 -12.41
C THR A 92 7.11 11.85 -12.19
N SER A 93 7.58 11.64 -10.96
CA SER A 93 8.55 10.59 -10.66
C SER A 93 7.93 9.18 -10.79
N PRO A 94 8.60 8.23 -11.48
CA PRO A 94 8.04 6.90 -11.70
C PRO A 94 7.87 6.07 -10.42
N VAL A 95 6.70 5.48 -10.22
CA VAL A 95 6.41 4.62 -9.06
C VAL A 95 5.65 3.35 -9.45
N ASN A 96 6.08 2.22 -8.87
CA ASN A 96 5.43 0.93 -8.99
C ASN A 96 4.70 0.58 -7.71
N LEU A 97 3.40 0.34 -7.82
CA LEU A 97 2.53 -0.10 -6.74
C LEU A 97 2.18 -1.58 -6.95
N LEU A 98 2.30 -2.37 -5.89
CA LEU A 98 1.86 -3.76 -5.85
C LEU A 98 0.84 -3.93 -4.73
N LEU A 99 -0.40 -4.25 -5.07
CA LEU A 99 -1.41 -4.69 -4.10
C LEU A 99 -1.48 -6.22 -4.11
N TRP A 100 -1.18 -6.87 -3.00
CA TRP A 100 -1.09 -8.33 -2.98
C TRP A 100 -1.87 -8.98 -1.83
N THR A 101 -2.44 -10.16 -2.12
CA THR A 101 -3.11 -11.07 -1.19
C THR A 101 -4.01 -10.38 -0.17
N SER A 102 -4.71 -9.33 -0.60
CA SER A 102 -5.56 -8.52 0.27
C SER A 102 -7.02 -8.88 0.09
N SER A 103 -7.78 -8.79 1.18
CA SER A 103 -9.22 -9.05 1.19
C SER A 103 -9.98 -7.75 1.33
N LEU A 104 -10.81 -7.44 0.34
CA LEU A 104 -11.60 -6.21 0.27
C LEU A 104 -13.06 -6.51 0.64
N TYR A 105 -13.45 -6.19 1.87
CA TYR A 105 -14.78 -6.45 2.41
C TYR A 105 -15.65 -5.20 2.31
N GLY A 106 -16.60 -5.16 1.39
CA GLY A 106 -17.50 -4.03 1.18
C GLY A 106 -16.77 -2.73 0.83
N ALA A 107 -15.54 -2.83 0.33
CA ALA A 107 -14.66 -1.74 -0.05
C ALA A 107 -14.06 -2.03 -1.43
N LYS A 108 -13.70 -0.99 -2.18
CA LYS A 108 -13.08 -1.13 -3.51
C LYS A 108 -11.86 -0.22 -3.69
N PRO A 109 -10.87 -0.60 -4.51
CA PRO A 109 -9.77 0.29 -4.88
C PRO A 109 -10.32 1.53 -5.62
N ASP A 110 -9.84 2.72 -5.25
CA ASP A 110 -10.10 3.98 -5.96
C ASP A 110 -8.76 4.56 -6.42
N GLN A 111 -8.38 4.26 -7.66
CA GLN A 111 -7.08 4.64 -8.22
C GLN A 111 -7.13 6.02 -8.86
N GLN A 112 -6.39 6.96 -8.27
CA GLN A 112 -6.17 8.30 -8.81
C GLN A 112 -4.68 8.43 -9.14
N LEU A 113 -4.27 7.67 -10.15
CA LEU A 113 -2.88 7.49 -10.54
C LEU A 113 -2.57 8.25 -11.83
N GLY A 114 -1.49 9.05 -11.83
CA GLY A 114 -0.99 9.71 -13.02
C GLY A 114 -0.20 8.78 -13.94
N ALA A 115 0.26 9.31 -15.09
CA ALA A 115 1.02 8.53 -16.08
C ALA A 115 2.36 7.98 -15.56
N ALA A 116 2.89 8.53 -14.46
CA ALA A 116 4.12 8.09 -13.81
C ALA A 116 3.92 6.83 -12.93
N ALA A 117 2.68 6.50 -12.57
CA ALA A 117 2.38 5.38 -11.69
C ALA A 117 1.98 4.12 -12.47
N ARG A 118 2.34 2.96 -11.93
CA ARG A 118 1.87 1.64 -12.39
C ARG A 118 1.36 0.87 -11.19
N LEU A 119 0.14 0.35 -11.28
CA LEU A 119 -0.41 -0.56 -10.27
C LEU A 119 -0.52 -1.98 -10.83
N SER A 120 0.02 -2.93 -10.08
CA SER A 120 -0.14 -4.36 -10.30
C SER A 120 -0.85 -4.99 -9.10
N ALA A 121 -1.58 -6.07 -9.33
CA ALA A 121 -2.32 -6.78 -8.31
C ALA A 121 -2.14 -8.29 -8.40
N VAL A 122 -1.96 -8.96 -7.25
CA VAL A 122 -1.79 -10.42 -7.19
C VAL A 122 -2.61 -11.01 -6.05
N GLY A 123 -3.47 -11.98 -6.36
CA GLY A 123 -4.17 -12.79 -5.34
C GLY A 123 -5.13 -12.02 -4.43
N ASN A 124 -5.65 -10.86 -4.85
CA ASN A 124 -6.62 -10.10 -4.06
C ASN A 124 -8.04 -10.69 -4.20
N ALA A 125 -8.81 -10.68 -3.12
CA ALA A 125 -10.17 -11.18 -3.06
C ALA A 125 -11.15 -10.08 -2.67
N PHE A 126 -12.35 -10.10 -3.27
CA PHE A 126 -13.41 -9.12 -3.03
C PHE A 126 -14.61 -9.80 -2.40
N TYR A 127 -15.17 -9.21 -1.35
CA TYR A 127 -16.26 -9.78 -0.55
C TYR A 127 -17.33 -8.72 -0.28
N GLY A 128 -18.60 -9.07 -0.51
CA GLY A 128 -19.73 -8.17 -0.33
C GLY A 128 -19.92 -7.18 -1.49
N THR A 129 -21.04 -6.46 -1.47
CA THR A 129 -21.37 -5.45 -2.49
C THR A 129 -20.73 -4.10 -2.15
N ALA A 130 -19.99 -3.53 -3.11
CA ALA A 130 -19.61 -2.11 -3.08
C ALA A 130 -20.87 -1.24 -3.27
N PRO A 131 -20.88 0.06 -2.88
CA PRO A 131 -22.05 0.92 -3.07
C PRO A 131 -22.51 0.95 -4.54
N ASP A 132 -23.83 0.79 -4.71
CA ASP A 132 -24.57 0.38 -5.92
C ASP A 132 -24.52 1.32 -7.15
N THR A 133 -23.65 2.33 -7.19
CA THR A 133 -23.72 3.39 -8.22
C THR A 133 -22.55 3.45 -9.19
N ASP A 134 -21.60 2.52 -9.15
CA ASP A 134 -20.52 2.45 -10.14
C ASP A 134 -20.53 1.08 -10.82
N PRO A 135 -20.74 1.01 -12.14
CA PRO A 135 -20.72 -0.26 -12.84
C PRO A 135 -19.38 -0.97 -12.60
N VAL A 136 -19.51 -2.25 -12.26
CA VAL A 136 -18.47 -3.22 -11.93
C VAL A 136 -17.27 -3.08 -12.87
N THR A 137 -16.29 -2.30 -12.44
CA THR A 137 -14.98 -2.14 -13.11
C THR A 137 -13.92 -2.94 -12.35
N GLU A 138 -14.33 -3.89 -11.49
CA GLU A 138 -13.49 -4.59 -10.50
C GLU A 138 -12.21 -5.24 -11.08
N ARG A 139 -12.23 -5.63 -12.35
CA ARG A 139 -11.08 -6.20 -13.07
C ARG A 139 -10.37 -5.26 -14.04
N LEU A 140 -11.02 -4.17 -14.47
CA LEU A 140 -10.46 -3.21 -15.44
C LEU A 140 -9.49 -2.20 -14.78
N PHE A 141 -9.44 -2.19 -13.45
CA PHE A 141 -8.62 -1.29 -12.66
C PHE A 141 -7.13 -1.60 -12.71
N PHE A 142 -6.72 -2.82 -13.04
CA PHE A 142 -5.32 -3.22 -12.99
C PHE A 142 -4.76 -3.30 -14.40
N LYS A 143 -3.73 -2.50 -14.68
CA LYS A 143 -2.91 -2.76 -15.87
C LYS A 143 -2.15 -4.04 -15.61
N GLU A 144 -2.47 -5.08 -16.36
CA GLU A 144 -1.71 -6.32 -16.34
C GLU A 144 -0.29 -6.02 -16.83
N ALA A 145 0.65 -5.92 -15.89
CA ALA A 145 2.05 -6.12 -16.21
C ALA A 145 2.26 -7.62 -16.49
N PRO A 146 3.25 -8.00 -17.31
CA PRO A 146 3.58 -9.41 -17.51
C PRO A 146 3.69 -10.15 -16.18
N ALA A 147 3.16 -11.37 -16.12
CA ALA A 147 3.07 -12.14 -14.88
C ALA A 147 4.45 -12.24 -14.18
N ASP A 148 5.51 -12.52 -14.93
CA ASP A 148 6.87 -12.66 -14.41
C ASP A 148 7.39 -11.38 -13.73
N VAL A 149 7.10 -10.22 -14.33
CA VAL A 149 7.49 -8.91 -13.77
C VAL A 149 6.74 -8.64 -12.47
N THR A 150 5.48 -9.06 -12.39
CA THR A 150 4.68 -8.90 -11.16
C THR A 150 5.12 -9.87 -10.08
N LEU A 151 5.46 -11.11 -10.44
CA LEU A 151 5.98 -12.12 -9.51
C LEU A 151 7.36 -11.75 -8.97
N ASP A 152 8.25 -11.16 -9.78
CA ASP A 152 9.54 -10.65 -9.28
C ASP A 152 9.32 -9.53 -8.23
N LYS A 153 8.39 -8.60 -8.49
CA LYS A 153 8.01 -7.56 -7.52
C LYS A 153 7.49 -8.15 -6.21
N LEU A 154 6.66 -9.19 -6.29
CA LEU A 154 6.12 -9.89 -5.11
C LEU A 154 7.22 -10.63 -4.35
N SER A 155 8.11 -11.34 -5.05
CA SER A 155 9.25 -12.04 -4.46
C SER A 155 10.11 -11.10 -3.61
N ARG A 156 10.43 -9.92 -4.14
CA ARG A 156 11.19 -8.89 -3.41
C ARG A 156 10.47 -8.41 -2.15
N ALA A 157 9.15 -8.23 -2.20
CA ALA A 157 8.37 -7.83 -1.03
C ALA A 157 8.37 -8.93 0.05
N LEU A 158 8.25 -10.20 -0.34
CA LEU A 158 8.37 -11.34 0.58
C LEU A 158 9.76 -11.43 1.20
N ASP A 159 10.81 -11.16 0.41
CA ASP A 159 12.19 -11.10 0.90
C ASP A 159 12.38 -9.99 1.95
N ASP A 160 11.75 -8.83 1.77
CA ASP A 160 11.78 -7.75 2.75
C ASP A 160 11.15 -8.22 4.09
N LEU A 161 10.03 -8.94 4.06
CA LEU A 161 9.40 -9.52 5.26
C LEU A 161 10.27 -10.61 5.91
N ARG A 162 10.89 -11.48 5.12
CA ARG A 162 11.82 -12.50 5.61
C ARG A 162 12.98 -11.86 6.35
N ARG A 163 13.59 -10.81 5.77
CA ARG A 163 14.70 -10.08 6.39
C ARG A 163 14.29 -9.38 7.68
N LEU A 164 13.08 -8.83 7.73
CA LEU A 164 12.52 -8.28 8.96
C LEU A 164 12.40 -9.35 10.05
N GLY A 165 11.86 -10.52 9.72
CA GLY A 165 11.76 -11.65 10.66
C GLY A 165 13.13 -12.15 11.12
N GLU A 166 14.11 -12.26 10.23
CA GLU A 166 15.49 -12.60 10.61
C GLU A 166 16.12 -11.59 11.57
N ALA A 167 15.88 -10.29 11.35
CA ALA A 167 16.35 -9.24 12.23
C ALA A 167 15.69 -9.35 13.61
N ASP A 168 14.37 -9.54 13.65
CA ASP A 168 13.62 -9.71 14.89
C ASP A 168 14.12 -10.92 15.70
N LEU A 169 14.30 -12.08 15.06
CA LEU A 169 14.83 -13.27 15.71
C LEU A 169 16.23 -13.04 16.30
N ARG A 170 17.13 -12.37 15.57
CA ARG A 170 18.50 -12.08 16.05
C ARG A 170 18.55 -11.08 17.20
N LEU A 171 17.60 -10.15 17.26
CA LEU A 171 17.60 -9.07 18.23
C LEU A 171 16.81 -9.43 19.50
N ASN A 172 15.64 -10.07 19.33
CA ASN A 172 14.65 -10.25 20.39
C ASN A 172 14.50 -11.72 20.86
N HIS A 173 14.96 -12.70 20.07
CA HIS A 173 14.76 -14.13 20.35
C HIS A 173 16.06 -14.93 20.31
N ARG A 174 17.15 -14.38 20.87
CA ARG A 174 18.41 -15.14 21.01
C ARG A 174 18.19 -16.32 21.94
N GLU A 175 18.66 -17.50 21.53
CA GLU A 175 18.70 -18.66 22.43
C GLU A 175 19.53 -18.31 23.67
N PRO A 176 19.06 -18.66 24.88
CA PRO A 176 19.86 -18.50 26.08
C PRO A 176 21.14 -19.34 25.93
N ARG A 177 22.29 -18.68 26.04
CA ARG A 177 23.59 -19.35 26.15
C ARG A 177 23.70 -20.10 27.47
#